data_AF-A0A9P0BH37-F1
#
_entry.id   AF-A0A9P0BH37-F1
#
_cell.length_a   1.000
_cell.length_b   1.000
_cell.length_c   1.000
_cell.angle_alpha   90.00
_cell.angle_beta   90.00
_cell.angle_gamma   90.00
#
_symmetry.space_group_name_H-M   'P 1'
#
loop_
_entity.id
_entity.type
_entity.pdbx_description
1 polymer ?
#
loop_
_entity_poly.entity_id
_entity_poly.type
_entity_poly.pdbx_seq_one_letter_code
_entity_poly.pdbx_strand_id
1 'polypeptide(L)'
;MDPWITCQSDVVISEIPITLNFEDNFSPSQNDKLPDSEQYLAILEEKLRKIKSDPDVLRQLAEKRESCMQQLMLADPFYEDENIELDTPVPNSHIIRTLQPQKQALNQGEIVELVKYDQLNNENADCLSLDDKSP
;
A
#
# COMPACT_ATOMS: atom_id res chain seq x y z
N MET A 1 -10.29 -31.30 -19.72
CA MET A 1 -10.52 -30.27 -20.76
C MET A 1 -10.38 -28.94 -20.05
N ASP A 2 -9.27 -28.24 -20.29
CA ASP A 2 -8.93 -26.96 -19.63
C ASP A 2 -9.24 -25.79 -20.59
N PRO A 3 -10.08 -24.81 -20.19
CA PRO A 3 -10.48 -23.70 -21.06
C PRO A 3 -9.39 -22.64 -21.31
N TRP A 4 -8.17 -22.82 -20.80
CA TRP A 4 -7.08 -21.83 -20.90
C TRP A 4 -6.02 -22.15 -21.96
N ILE A 5 -6.16 -23.26 -22.69
CA ILE A 5 -5.17 -23.69 -23.71
C ILE A 5 -5.25 -22.84 -25.00
N THR A 6 -6.26 -21.98 -25.17
CA THR A 6 -6.56 -21.31 -26.46
C THR A 6 -6.01 -19.87 -26.59
N CYS A 7 -4.97 -19.49 -25.86
CA CYS A 7 -4.29 -18.18 -26.03
C CYS A 7 -2.95 -18.26 -26.77
N GLN A 8 -2.66 -19.36 -27.48
CA GLN A 8 -1.62 -19.36 -28.52
C GLN A 8 -2.26 -18.98 -29.86
N SER A 9 -2.55 -17.69 -30.02
CA SER A 9 -2.73 -17.11 -31.35
C SER A 9 -1.44 -16.37 -31.69
N ASP A 10 -0.71 -16.87 -32.68
CA ASP A 10 0.45 -16.25 -33.29
C ASP A 10 0.11 -14.82 -33.75
N VAL A 11 0.36 -13.83 -32.89
CA VAL A 11 0.36 -12.44 -33.30
C VAL A 11 1.67 -12.20 -34.03
N VAL A 12 1.65 -12.40 -35.35
CA VAL A 12 2.70 -11.92 -36.24
C VAL A 12 2.68 -10.39 -36.16
N ILE A 13 3.54 -9.83 -35.31
CA ILE A 13 3.83 -8.40 -35.29
C ILE A 13 4.49 -8.10 -36.64
N SER A 14 3.71 -7.60 -37.60
CA SER A 14 4.25 -7.08 -38.85
C SER A 14 5.17 -5.92 -38.48
N GLU A 15 6.45 -6.05 -38.83
CA GLU A 15 7.51 -5.04 -38.70
C GLU A 15 7.19 -3.81 -39.57
N ILE A 16 6.18 -3.03 -39.18
CA ILE A 16 6.05 -1.66 -39.62
C ILE A 16 6.84 -0.86 -38.57
N PRO A 17 7.92 -0.15 -38.94
CA PRO A 17 8.62 0.72 -38.01
C PRO A 17 7.74 1.95 -37.78
N ILE A 18 6.69 1.79 -36.99
CA ILE A 18 6.05 2.90 -36.31
C ILE A 18 7.13 3.38 -35.36
N THR A 19 7.71 4.55 -35.64
CA THR A 19 8.56 5.24 -34.68
C THR A 19 7.71 5.49 -33.44
N LEU A 20 7.73 4.53 -32.51
CA LEU A 20 7.03 4.56 -31.24
C LEU A 20 7.81 5.49 -30.31
N ASN A 21 7.96 6.73 -30.73
CA ASN A 21 8.50 7.77 -29.87
C ASN A 21 7.42 8.06 -28.84
N PHE A 22 7.72 7.77 -27.58
CA PHE A 22 6.88 8.15 -26.47
C PHE A 22 6.87 9.69 -26.42
N GLU A 23 5.71 10.32 -26.60
CA GLU A 23 5.58 11.76 -26.40
C GLU A 23 5.84 12.07 -24.92
N ASP A 24 6.96 12.75 -24.65
CA ASP A 24 7.32 13.21 -23.31
C ASP A 24 6.42 14.39 -22.91
N ASN A 25 5.23 14.04 -22.42
CA ASN A 25 4.23 14.97 -21.89
C ASN A 25 4.55 15.40 -20.44
N PHE A 26 5.74 15.09 -19.92
CA PHE A 26 6.15 15.48 -18.56
C PHE A 26 6.93 16.80 -18.53
N SER A 27 7.14 17.44 -19.67
CA SER A 27 7.66 18.80 -19.72
C SER A 27 6.52 19.79 -19.51
N PRO A 28 6.39 20.42 -18.31
CA PRO A 28 5.31 21.36 -18.07
C PRO A 28 5.48 22.54 -19.03
N SER A 29 4.53 22.71 -19.94
CA SER A 29 4.41 23.90 -20.74
C SER A 29 4.03 25.07 -19.81
N GLN A 30 4.45 26.29 -20.11
CA GLN A 30 4.13 27.48 -19.28
C GLN A 30 2.61 27.67 -19.03
N ASN A 31 1.76 26.99 -19.80
CA ASN A 31 0.30 27.06 -19.73
C ASN A 31 -0.36 25.93 -18.91
N ASP A 32 0.41 24.98 -18.35
CA ASP A 32 -0.14 23.88 -17.52
C ASP A 32 -0.43 24.30 -16.07
N LYS A 33 -0.16 25.57 -15.75
CA LYS A 33 -0.42 26.14 -14.43
C LYS A 33 -1.91 26.47 -14.31
N LEU A 34 -2.58 25.89 -13.32
CA LEU A 34 -3.98 26.20 -13.05
C LEU A 34 -4.15 27.72 -12.83
N PRO A 35 -5.23 28.33 -13.35
CA PRO A 35 -5.44 29.78 -13.32
C PRO A 35 -5.55 30.36 -11.90
N ASP A 36 -5.83 29.54 -10.89
CA ASP A 36 -5.92 29.91 -9.47
C ASP A 36 -4.76 29.38 -8.61
N SER A 37 -3.78 28.70 -9.21
CA SER A 37 -2.70 28.05 -8.45
C SER A 37 -1.87 29.02 -7.59
N GLU A 38 -1.65 30.25 -8.05
CA GLU A 38 -0.96 31.29 -7.25
C GLU A 38 -1.78 31.70 -6.04
N GLN A 39 -3.09 31.87 -6.20
CA GLN A 39 -3.97 32.21 -5.10
C GLN A 39 -4.05 31.05 -4.10
N TYR A 40 -4.13 29.82 -4.59
CA TYR A 40 -4.14 28.62 -3.75
C TYR A 40 -2.85 28.48 -2.94
N LEU A 41 -1.68 28.66 -3.58
CA LEU A 41 -0.38 28.63 -2.91
C LEU A 41 -0.24 29.75 -1.88
N ALA A 42 -0.69 30.97 -2.19
CA ALA A 42 -0.66 32.09 -1.24
C ALA A 42 -1.46 31.78 0.04
N ILE A 43 -2.64 31.16 -0.09
CA ILE A 43 -3.45 30.74 1.06
C ILE A 43 -2.74 29.65 1.88
N LEU A 44 -2.11 28.69 1.22
CA LEU A 44 -1.33 27.64 1.87
C LEU A 44 -0.15 28.21 2.65
N GLU A 45 0.62 29.11 2.02
CA GLU A 45 1.76 29.78 2.65
C GLU A 45 1.32 30.62 3.84
N GLU A 46 0.19 31.32 3.75
CA GLU A 46 -0.37 32.08 4.86
C GLU A 46 -0.75 31.17 6.04
N LYS A 47 -1.43 30.06 5.76
CA LYS A 47 -1.80 29.06 6.78
C LYS A 47 -0.56 28.45 7.42
N LEU A 48 0.43 28.10 6.61
CA LEU A 48 1.70 27.53 7.06
C LEU A 48 2.46 28.52 7.93
N ARG A 49 2.48 29.80 7.57
CA ARG A 49 3.09 30.86 8.38
C ARG A 49 2.40 30.98 9.74
N LYS A 50 1.05 30.95 9.79
CA LYS A 50 0.29 30.98 11.06
C LYS A 50 0.68 29.83 11.97
N ILE A 51 0.72 28.61 11.43
CA ILE A 51 1.11 27.40 12.17
C ILE A 51 2.57 27.51 12.67
N LYS A 52 3.49 27.98 11.83
CA LYS A 52 4.90 28.16 12.22
C LYS A 52 5.11 29.28 13.25
N SER A 53 4.23 30.26 13.30
CA SER A 53 4.30 31.35 14.28
C SER A 53 3.57 31.06 15.58
N ASP A 54 2.73 30.02 15.63
CA ASP A 54 1.94 29.68 16.80
C ASP A 54 2.81 28.91 17.82
N PRO A 55 3.16 29.54 18.96
CA PRO A 55 4.02 28.91 19.95
C PRO A 55 3.37 27.69 20.62
N ASP A 56 2.05 27.63 20.70
CA ASP A 56 1.37 26.50 21.34
C ASP A 56 1.41 25.26 20.45
N VAL A 57 1.16 25.42 19.14
CA VAL A 57 1.28 24.33 18.17
C VAL A 57 2.72 23.80 18.11
N LEU A 58 3.72 24.70 18.09
CA LEU A 58 5.13 24.29 18.11
C LEU A 58 5.49 23.52 19.39
N ARG A 59 4.98 23.96 20.54
CA ARG A 59 5.19 23.28 21.82
C ARG A 59 4.55 21.89 21.81
N GLN A 60 3.29 21.77 21.39
CA GLN A 60 2.60 20.48 21.26
C GLN A 60 3.31 19.54 20.29
N LEU A 61 3.85 20.06 19.18
CA LEU A 61 4.60 19.26 18.20
C LEU A 61 5.91 18.73 18.81
N ALA A 62 6.62 19.56 19.57
CA ALA A 62 7.84 19.18 20.25
C ALA A 62 7.58 18.12 21.35
N GLU A 63 6.53 18.32 22.14
CA GLU A 63 6.07 17.39 23.17
C GLU A 63 5.65 16.05 22.57
N LYS A 64 4.88 16.05 21.48
CA LYS A 64 4.47 14.81 20.80
C LYS A 64 5.67 14.08 20.19
N ARG A 65 6.64 14.81 19.63
CA ARG A 65 7.89 14.23 19.12
C ARG A 65 8.67 13.56 20.24
N GLU A 66 8.80 14.22 21.38
CA GLU A 66 9.50 13.66 22.54
C GLU A 66 8.76 12.46 23.12
N SER A 67 7.44 12.54 23.29
CA SER A 67 6.60 11.43 23.74
C SER A 67 6.71 10.21 22.81
N CYS A 68 6.67 10.42 21.49
CA CYS A 68 6.85 9.35 20.51
C CYS A 68 8.25 8.74 20.59
N MET A 69 9.29 9.56 20.73
CA MET A 69 10.66 9.07 20.92
C MET A 69 10.80 8.26 22.21
N GLN A 70 10.24 8.73 23.31
CA GLN A 70 10.19 8.00 24.58
C GLN A 70 9.45 6.67 24.41
N GLN A 71 8.30 6.68 23.73
CA GLN A 71 7.56 5.45 23.42
C GLN A 71 8.39 4.47 22.60
N LEU A 72 9.13 4.92 21.58
CA LEU A 72 10.01 4.05 20.79
C LEU A 72 11.20 3.50 21.59
N MET A 73 11.71 4.25 22.57
CA MET A 73 12.81 3.79 23.43
C MET A 73 12.36 2.90 24.58
N LEU A 74 11.14 3.11 25.08
CA LEU A 74 10.55 2.37 26.20
C LEU A 74 9.69 1.18 25.73
N ALA A 75 9.26 1.18 24.47
CA ALA A 75 8.70 0.00 23.85
C ALA A 75 9.82 -1.04 23.79
N ASP A 76 9.70 -2.02 24.68
CA ASP A 76 10.40 -3.29 24.55
C ASP A 76 10.13 -3.78 23.11
N PRO A 77 11.15 -4.19 22.32
CA PRO A 77 10.97 -4.68 20.95
C PRO A 77 10.08 -5.93 20.83
N PHE A 78 9.46 -6.37 21.93
CA PHE A 78 8.54 -7.50 22.06
C PHE A 78 7.06 -7.08 22.22
N TYR A 79 6.71 -5.79 22.24
CA TYR A 79 5.31 -5.31 22.33
C TYR A 79 4.48 -5.47 21.03
N GLU A 80 4.89 -6.34 20.11
CA GLU A 80 4.07 -6.66 18.93
C GLU A 80 2.99 -7.73 19.22
N ASP A 81 2.97 -8.40 20.38
CA ASP A 81 2.09 -9.56 20.61
C ASP A 81 0.96 -9.34 21.65
N GLU A 82 1.14 -8.49 22.66
CA GLU A 82 0.21 -8.46 23.81
C GLU A 82 -0.97 -7.46 23.72
N ASN A 83 -1.03 -6.59 22.69
CA ASN A 83 -2.11 -5.60 22.54
C ASN A 83 -2.76 -5.56 21.14
N ILE A 84 -2.67 -6.63 20.36
CA ILE A 84 -3.44 -6.74 19.11
C ILE A 84 -4.86 -7.20 19.47
N GLU A 85 -5.82 -6.28 19.43
CA GLU A 85 -7.24 -6.59 19.62
C GLU A 85 -7.79 -7.32 18.37
N LEU A 86 -7.56 -8.64 18.32
CA LEU A 86 -7.88 -9.50 17.17
C LEU A 86 -9.36 -9.48 16.76
N ASP A 87 -10.25 -9.23 17.72
CA ASP A 87 -11.70 -9.23 17.56
C ASP A 87 -12.31 -7.84 17.31
N THR A 88 -11.48 -6.84 16.94
CA THR A 88 -11.97 -5.49 16.64
C THR A 88 -13.07 -5.54 15.57
N PRO A 89 -14.28 -4.99 15.82
CA PRO A 89 -15.36 -5.02 14.85
C PRO A 89 -15.03 -4.24 13.59
N VAL A 90 -15.11 -4.93 12.45
CA VAL A 90 -14.79 -4.35 11.14
C VAL A 90 -16.05 -3.73 10.51
N PRO A 91 -15.98 -2.55 9.87
CA PRO A 91 -17.14 -1.90 9.28
C PRO A 91 -17.78 -2.76 8.18
N ASN A 92 -19.00 -3.22 8.44
CA ASN A 92 -19.75 -4.07 7.52
C ASN A 92 -20.72 -3.24 6.67
N SER A 93 -20.27 -2.78 5.50
CA SER A 93 -21.14 -2.10 4.53
C SER A 93 -21.68 -3.08 3.49
N HIS A 94 -23.01 -3.17 3.37
CA HIS A 94 -23.68 -3.97 2.34
C HIS A 94 -23.31 -3.55 0.91
N ILE A 95 -23.03 -2.27 0.68
CA ILE A 95 -22.65 -1.75 -0.63
C ILE A 95 -21.30 -2.32 -1.06
N ILE A 96 -20.31 -2.29 -0.16
CA ILE A 96 -18.96 -2.80 -0.44
C ILE A 96 -18.98 -4.31 -0.69
N ARG A 97 -19.76 -5.07 0.08
CA ARG A 97 -19.95 -6.52 -0.13
C ARG A 97 -20.48 -6.84 -1.53
N THR A 98 -21.37 -6.00 -2.05
CA THR A 98 -22.01 -6.23 -3.34
C THR A 98 -21.11 -5.86 -4.51
N LEU A 99 -20.35 -4.77 -4.38
CA LEU A 99 -19.51 -4.25 -5.47
C LEU A 99 -18.12 -4.88 -5.51
N GLN A 100 -17.55 -5.23 -4.36
CA GLN A 100 -16.18 -5.72 -4.22
C GLN A 100 -16.09 -6.81 -3.13
N PRO A 101 -16.65 -8.00 -3.37
CA PRO A 101 -16.64 -9.09 -2.39
C PRO A 101 -15.22 -9.52 -1.98
N GLN A 102 -14.24 -9.38 -2.86
CA GLN A 102 -12.82 -9.64 -2.58
C GLN A 102 -12.20 -8.64 -1.60
N LYS A 103 -12.85 -7.51 -1.34
CA LYS A 103 -12.44 -6.52 -0.32
C LYS A 103 -13.33 -6.58 0.92
N GLN A 104 -14.01 -7.69 1.13
CA GLN A 104 -14.70 -7.92 2.39
C GLN A 104 -13.67 -7.84 3.51
N ALA A 105 -13.93 -6.93 4.45
CA ALA A 105 -12.99 -6.64 5.49
C ALA A 105 -13.09 -7.74 6.57
N LEU A 106 -11.98 -8.43 6.79
CA LEU A 106 -11.81 -9.50 7.77
C LEU A 106 -11.18 -8.94 9.04
N ASN A 107 -11.56 -9.47 10.21
CA ASN A 107 -10.86 -9.14 11.44
C ASN A 107 -9.49 -9.86 11.49
N GLN A 108 -8.60 -9.42 12.39
CA GLN A 108 -7.26 -9.99 12.42
C GLN A 108 -7.24 -11.43 12.95
N GLY A 109 -8.16 -11.80 13.84
CA GLY A 109 -8.31 -13.19 14.30
C GLY A 109 -8.73 -14.17 13.20
N GLU A 110 -9.67 -13.77 12.34
CA GLU A 110 -10.15 -14.51 11.18
C GLU A 110 -9.04 -14.70 10.15
N ILE A 111 -8.18 -13.69 9.96
CA ILE A 111 -7.00 -13.80 9.08
C ILE A 111 -6.05 -14.88 9.60
N VAL A 112 -5.77 -14.89 10.92
CA VAL A 112 -4.91 -15.90 11.55
C VAL A 112 -5.46 -17.31 11.32
N GLU A 113 -6.78 -17.48 11.46
CA GLU A 113 -7.42 -18.77 11.22
C GLU A 113 -7.37 -19.20 9.75
N LEU A 114 -7.55 -18.27 8.79
CA LEU A 114 -7.44 -18.58 7.36
C LEU A 114 -6.01 -18.98 6.97
N VAL A 115 -5.00 -18.25 7.46
CA VAL A 115 -3.59 -18.53 7.17
C VAL A 115 -3.19 -19.92 7.66
N LYS A 116 -3.75 -20.40 8.78
CA LYS A 116 -3.49 -21.74 9.32
C LYS A 116 -3.81 -22.86 8.32
N TYR A 117 -4.80 -22.65 7.46
CA TYR A 117 -5.24 -23.64 6.47
C TYR A 117 -4.75 -23.34 5.05
N ASP A 118 -3.82 -22.38 4.88
CA ASP A 118 -3.19 -22.13 3.59
C ASP A 118 -2.20 -23.26 3.25
N GLN A 119 -2.65 -24.19 2.42
CA GLN A 119 -1.90 -25.38 2.02
C GLN A 119 -0.87 -25.07 0.92
N LEU A 120 -0.98 -23.93 0.22
CA LEU A 120 -0.08 -23.56 -0.88
C LEU A 120 1.28 -23.03 -0.39
N ASN A 121 1.36 -22.58 0.87
CA ASN A 121 2.61 -22.11 1.46
C ASN A 121 3.57 -23.27 1.82
N ASN A 122 3.05 -24.47 2.10
CA ASN A 122 3.86 -25.62 2.50
C ASN A 122 4.50 -26.36 1.31
N GLU A 123 3.90 -26.33 0.12
CA GLU A 123 4.44 -27.04 -1.05
C GLU A 123 5.74 -26.43 -1.60
N ASN A 124 6.01 -25.15 -1.31
CA ASN A 124 7.25 -24.48 -1.68
C ASN A 124 8.43 -24.82 -0.74
N ALA A 125 8.19 -25.40 0.44
CA ALA A 125 9.24 -25.77 1.39
C ALA A 125 9.77 -27.20 1.16
N ASP A 126 8.96 -28.10 0.61
CA ASP A 126 9.31 -29.52 0.47
C ASP A 126 10.02 -29.87 -0.87
N CYS A 127 10.06 -28.94 -1.84
CA CYS A 127 10.68 -29.19 -3.15
C CYS A 127 12.21 -28.94 -3.23
N LEU A 128 12.89 -28.62 -2.13
CA LEU A 128 14.35 -28.38 -2.10
C LEU A 128 15.18 -29.45 -1.36
N SER A 129 14.61 -30.61 -1.09
CA SER A 129 15.39 -31.77 -0.63
C SER A 129 15.09 -32.96 -1.54
N LEU A 130 16.09 -33.79 -1.82
CA LEU A 130 16.19 -34.80 -2.91
C LEU A 130 16.78 -34.13 -4.17
N ASP A 131 18.09 -34.17 -4.46
CA ASP A 131 18.94 -35.35 -4.50
C ASP A 131 20.42 -34.99 -4.22
N ASP A 132 20.96 -35.50 -3.11
CA ASP A 132 22.41 -35.69 -3.01
C ASP A 132 22.71 -36.94 -2.16
N LYS A 133 22.62 -38.12 -2.79
CA LYS A 133 23.36 -39.29 -2.35
C LYS A 133 23.54 -40.31 -3.47
N SER A 134 24.61 -40.14 -4.23
CA SER A 134 25.24 -41.24 -4.97
C SER A 134 25.87 -42.24 -4.00
N PRO A 135 25.85 -43.53 -4.33
CA PRO A 135 27.07 -44.34 -4.32
C PRO A 135 27.45 -44.81 -5.72
#